data_AF-A0A3N5FC15-F1
#
_entry.id   AF-A0A3N5FC15-F1
#
_cell.length_a   1.000
_cell.length_b   1.000
_cell.length_c   1.000
_cell.angle_alpha   90.00
_cell.angle_beta   90.00
_cell.angle_gamma   90.00
#
_symmetry.space_group_name_H-M   'P 1'
#
loop_
_entity.id
_entity.type
_entity.pdbx_description
1 polymer ?
#
loop_
_entity_poly.entity_id
_entity_poly.type
_entity_poly.pdbx_seq_one_letter_code
_entity_poly.pdbx_strand_id
1 'polypeptide(L)'
;MKAKDHVQLTRKTLEVFDELSQDDFSAELLKTRHEVEIGAEREDFSPLYTRITNWHFYKQNEHLCPGVVYFLTFLPLKVTPTSELILTQRIGELLQILHTGSPRRLGRAIGRILHHIQDMSSPAHVVPVYHDPQLQDSFEEYSCRNIAPTLKSIDITRKDLDGIHAEKQANIFQIYCNAANTTLKYLFEDHESRFILNSEGKVLEMGWSLFWKRASDARDDCWRQP
;
A
#
# COMPACT_ATOMS: atom_id res chain seq x y z
N MET A 1 1.68 1.86 -6.09
CA MET A 1 0.43 1.42 -6.76
C MET A 1 -0.25 2.69 -7.26
N LYS A 2 -0.97 2.69 -8.39
CA LYS A 2 -1.60 3.95 -8.87
C LYS A 2 -2.94 4.19 -8.18
N ALA A 3 -3.35 5.44 -8.03
CA ALA A 3 -4.67 5.81 -7.48
C ALA A 3 -5.86 5.00 -8.05
N LYS A 4 -5.88 4.74 -9.36
CA LYS A 4 -6.94 3.94 -10.00
C LYS A 4 -6.93 2.48 -9.52
N ASP A 5 -5.77 1.94 -9.20
CA ASP A 5 -5.61 0.58 -8.68
C ASP A 5 -6.14 0.50 -7.25
N HIS A 6 -5.83 1.50 -6.41
CA HIS A 6 -6.41 1.63 -5.06
C HIS A 6 -7.94 1.66 -5.09
N VAL A 7 -8.54 2.41 -6.02
CA VAL A 7 -10.00 2.48 -6.17
C VAL A 7 -10.58 1.13 -6.58
N GLN A 8 -9.95 0.43 -7.54
CA GLN A 8 -10.42 -0.88 -8.00
C GLN A 8 -10.36 -1.93 -6.88
N LEU A 9 -9.25 -1.97 -6.15
CA LEU A 9 -9.07 -2.88 -5.02
C LEU A 9 -10.06 -2.55 -3.89
N THR A 10 -10.21 -1.28 -3.55
CA THR A 10 -11.19 -0.81 -2.54
C THR A 10 -12.61 -1.20 -2.92
N ARG A 11 -12.98 -1.04 -4.19
CA ARG A 11 -14.31 -1.45 -4.67
C ARG A 11 -14.53 -2.95 -4.50
N LYS A 12 -13.57 -3.78 -4.93
CA LYS A 12 -13.66 -5.23 -4.75
C LYS A 12 -13.71 -5.62 -3.26
N THR A 13 -12.95 -4.95 -2.39
CA THR A 13 -13.04 -5.15 -0.94
C THR A 13 -14.44 -4.84 -0.40
N LEU A 14 -15.06 -3.73 -0.84
CA LEU A 14 -16.41 -3.35 -0.42
C LEU A 14 -17.49 -4.29 -0.95
N GLU A 15 -17.32 -4.84 -2.16
CA GLU A 15 -18.18 -5.89 -2.72
C GLU A 15 -18.11 -7.16 -1.86
N VAL A 16 -16.90 -7.67 -1.58
CA VAL A 16 -16.71 -8.85 -0.72
C VAL A 16 -17.24 -8.59 0.69
N PHE A 17 -16.99 -7.41 1.24
CA PHE A 17 -17.47 -7.05 2.57
C PHE A 17 -19.01 -7.00 2.65
N ASP A 18 -19.68 -6.51 1.61
CA ASP A 18 -21.15 -6.51 1.49
C ASP A 18 -21.74 -7.92 1.37
N GLU A 19 -21.11 -8.76 0.53
CA GLU A 19 -21.53 -10.15 0.35
C GLU A 19 -21.39 -10.97 1.63
N LEU A 20 -20.33 -10.70 2.40
CA LEU A 20 -19.97 -11.50 3.57
C LEU A 20 -20.45 -10.93 4.91
N SER A 21 -20.79 -9.65 5.02
CA SER A 21 -21.16 -9.02 6.30
C SER A 21 -22.65 -8.66 6.32
N GLN A 22 -23.40 -9.20 7.29
CA GLN A 22 -24.85 -9.03 7.40
C GLN A 22 -25.29 -8.39 8.72
N ASP A 23 -24.52 -7.44 9.22
CA ASP A 23 -24.84 -6.68 10.43
C ASP A 23 -25.16 -5.21 10.13
N ASP A 24 -25.83 -4.55 11.09
CA ASP A 24 -26.29 -3.17 10.98
C ASP A 24 -25.14 -2.18 10.77
N PHE A 25 -23.98 -2.46 11.37
CA PHE A 25 -22.79 -1.61 11.21
C PHE A 25 -22.30 -1.64 9.77
N SER A 26 -22.22 -2.84 9.18
CA SER A 26 -21.82 -3.06 7.81
C SER A 26 -22.77 -2.36 6.85
N ALA A 27 -24.08 -2.50 7.05
CA ALA A 27 -25.09 -1.81 6.25
C ALA A 27 -24.94 -0.27 6.29
N GLU A 28 -24.65 0.32 7.45
CA GLU A 28 -24.44 1.76 7.59
C GLU A 28 -23.13 2.21 6.94
N LEU A 29 -22.03 1.48 7.15
CA LEU A 29 -20.74 1.77 6.51
C LEU A 29 -20.87 1.76 4.98
N LEU A 30 -21.63 0.81 4.43
CA LEU A 30 -21.81 0.66 2.99
C LEU A 30 -22.62 1.79 2.35
N LYS A 31 -23.33 2.62 3.12
CA LYS A 31 -23.90 3.88 2.61
C LYS A 31 -22.81 4.90 2.26
N THR A 32 -21.59 4.70 2.76
CA THR A 32 -20.45 5.59 2.58
C THR A 32 -19.41 5.08 1.58
N ARG A 33 -19.70 4.01 0.82
CA ARG A 33 -18.77 3.39 -0.16
C ARG A 33 -18.04 4.40 -1.05
N HIS A 34 -18.79 5.35 -1.63
CA HIS A 34 -18.21 6.37 -2.49
C HIS A 34 -17.16 7.24 -1.77
N GLU A 35 -17.36 7.52 -0.49
CA GLU A 35 -16.42 8.28 0.32
C GLU A 35 -15.19 7.46 0.71
N VAL A 36 -15.33 6.14 0.86
CA VAL A 36 -14.21 5.20 1.04
C VAL A 36 -13.34 5.18 -0.22
N GLU A 37 -13.95 5.08 -1.41
CA GLU A 37 -13.22 5.15 -2.69
C GLU A 37 -12.47 6.50 -2.83
N ILE A 38 -13.13 7.63 -2.54
CA ILE A 38 -12.49 8.96 -2.55
C ILE A 38 -11.32 9.02 -1.54
N GLY A 39 -11.50 8.44 -0.36
CA GLY A 39 -10.46 8.39 0.66
C GLY A 39 -9.21 7.65 0.17
N ALA A 40 -9.40 6.50 -0.47
CA ALA A 40 -8.33 5.67 -1.01
C ALA A 40 -7.62 6.32 -2.21
N GLU A 41 -8.35 7.04 -3.05
CA GLU A 41 -7.79 7.75 -4.21
C GLU A 41 -6.98 8.99 -3.80
N ARG A 42 -7.52 9.81 -2.89
CA ARG A 42 -6.97 11.15 -2.62
C ARG A 42 -5.67 11.17 -1.84
N GLU A 43 -5.31 10.07 -1.16
CA GLU A 43 -4.08 10.00 -0.38
C GLU A 43 -2.83 10.16 -1.27
N ASP A 44 -2.92 9.76 -2.56
CA ASP A 44 -1.87 9.96 -3.59
C ASP A 44 -1.66 11.42 -4.01
N PHE A 45 -2.64 12.30 -3.75
CA PHE A 45 -2.70 13.65 -4.33
C PHE A 45 -2.79 14.76 -3.29
N SER A 46 -3.14 14.42 -2.04
CA SER A 46 -3.49 15.41 -1.04
C SER A 46 -2.86 15.10 0.31
N PRO A 47 -2.00 16.00 0.82
CA PRO A 47 -1.52 17.23 0.19
C PRO A 47 -0.58 17.02 -1.01
N LEU A 48 -0.60 17.88 -2.04
CA LEU A 48 0.30 17.76 -3.21
C LEU A 48 1.80 17.68 -2.86
N TYR A 49 2.21 18.32 -1.75
CA TYR A 49 3.59 18.27 -1.28
C TYR A 49 3.96 16.94 -0.62
N THR A 50 2.98 16.13 -0.17
CA THR A 50 3.29 14.83 0.44
C THR A 50 3.76 13.84 -0.61
N ARG A 51 3.33 13.88 -1.87
CA ARG A 51 3.85 12.96 -2.91
C ARG A 51 5.35 13.12 -3.21
N ILE A 52 5.87 14.36 -3.12
CA ILE A 52 7.29 14.64 -3.38
C ILE A 52 8.15 14.27 -2.16
N THR A 53 7.55 14.25 -0.97
CA THR A 53 8.27 14.13 0.31
C THR A 53 7.89 12.90 1.14
N ASN A 54 6.88 12.15 0.74
CA ASN A 54 6.37 10.92 1.35
C ASN A 54 6.11 9.93 0.23
N TRP A 55 6.98 8.93 0.16
CA TRP A 55 7.00 7.95 -0.92
C TRP A 55 6.28 6.65 -0.52
N HIS A 56 5.57 6.69 0.61
CA HIS A 56 4.77 5.60 1.15
C HIS A 56 5.55 4.29 1.29
N PHE A 57 6.84 4.37 1.64
CA PHE A 57 7.65 3.17 1.83
C PHE A 57 7.38 2.53 3.18
N TYR A 58 7.51 1.20 3.21
CA TYR A 58 7.63 0.45 4.46
C TYR A 58 8.98 0.74 5.11
N LYS A 59 9.01 0.93 6.43
CA LYS A 59 10.26 1.12 7.18
C LYS A 59 11.00 -0.22 7.33
N GLN A 60 11.65 -0.69 6.27
CA GLN A 60 12.41 -1.95 6.30
C GLN A 60 13.76 -1.83 7.05
N ASN A 61 14.30 -0.61 7.17
CA ASN A 61 15.58 -0.35 7.83
C ASN A 61 15.60 1.07 8.45
N GLU A 62 16.63 1.35 9.25
CA GLU A 62 16.78 2.64 9.94
C GLU A 62 17.23 3.79 9.03
N HIS A 63 17.62 3.51 7.77
CA HIS A 63 18.04 4.55 6.81
C HIS A 63 16.86 5.29 6.17
N LEU A 64 15.65 4.74 6.24
CA LEU A 64 14.41 5.41 5.82
C LEU A 64 13.88 6.31 6.96
N CYS A 65 14.66 7.32 7.32
CA CYS A 65 14.30 8.26 8.38
C CYS A 65 13.86 9.62 7.81
N PRO A 66 13.04 10.39 8.54
CA PRO A 66 12.71 11.74 8.14
C PRO A 66 13.95 12.62 8.03
N GLY A 67 14.06 13.38 6.95
CA GLY A 67 15.22 14.22 6.65
C GLY A 67 14.85 15.54 5.99
N VAL A 68 15.86 16.30 5.61
CA VAL A 68 15.71 17.53 4.83
C VAL A 68 16.45 17.37 3.52
N VAL A 69 15.74 17.53 2.41
CA VAL A 69 16.31 17.56 1.06
C VAL A 69 16.20 18.99 0.53
N TYR A 70 17.26 19.50 -0.10
CA TYR A 70 17.27 20.85 -0.65
C TYR A 70 16.80 20.85 -2.10
N PHE A 71 15.59 21.36 -2.34
CA PHE A 71 15.12 21.60 -3.70
C PHE A 71 15.78 22.85 -4.27
N LEU A 72 16.27 22.76 -5.51
CA LEU A 72 17.03 23.83 -6.18
C LEU A 72 18.17 24.39 -5.31
N THR A 73 18.87 23.56 -4.53
CA THR A 73 20.01 23.92 -3.65
C THR A 73 19.75 24.89 -2.48
N PHE A 74 18.58 25.55 -2.37
CA PHE A 74 18.34 26.54 -1.31
C PHE A 74 17.00 26.39 -0.56
N LEU A 75 16.06 25.58 -1.06
CA LEU A 75 14.76 25.41 -0.42
C LEU A 75 14.74 24.10 0.40
N PRO A 76 14.79 24.13 1.75
CA PRO A 76 14.73 22.93 2.55
C PRO A 76 13.31 22.33 2.49
N LEU A 77 13.20 21.09 2.02
CA LEU A 77 11.98 20.29 2.04
C LEU A 77 12.13 19.17 3.06
N LYS A 78 11.19 19.10 4.01
CA LYS A 78 11.13 17.96 4.94
C LYS A 78 10.60 16.75 4.20
N VAL A 79 11.40 15.68 4.15
CA VAL A 79 11.04 14.38 3.58
C VAL A 79 10.75 13.41 4.72
N THR A 80 9.65 12.68 4.63
CA THR A 80 9.29 11.57 5.50
C THR A 80 9.00 10.38 4.58
N PRO A 81 10.02 9.58 4.23
CA PRO A 81 9.91 8.62 3.12
C PRO A 81 8.93 7.47 3.42
N THR A 82 8.59 7.24 4.69
CA THR A 82 7.77 6.12 5.14
C THR A 82 6.30 6.48 5.35
N SER A 83 5.41 5.51 5.14
CA SER A 83 3.97 5.67 5.39
C SER A 83 3.60 5.67 6.87
N GLU A 84 4.47 5.20 7.76
CA GLU A 84 4.17 4.97 9.18
C GLU A 84 3.69 6.25 9.90
N LEU A 85 4.36 7.39 9.67
CA LEU A 85 3.97 8.64 10.31
C LEU A 85 2.57 9.08 9.86
N ILE A 86 2.32 9.04 8.55
CA ILE A 86 1.03 9.44 7.98
C ILE A 86 -0.07 8.48 8.44
N LEU A 87 0.18 7.17 8.38
CA LEU A 87 -0.77 6.16 8.85
C LEU A 87 -1.14 6.39 10.32
N THR A 88 -0.16 6.68 11.18
CA THR A 88 -0.41 6.98 12.60
C THR A 88 -1.33 8.20 12.76
N GLN A 89 -1.10 9.26 11.96
CA GLN A 89 -1.98 10.42 11.94
C GLN A 89 -3.39 10.06 11.48
N ARG A 90 -3.54 9.25 10.42
CA ARG A 90 -4.84 8.79 9.92
C ARG A 90 -5.59 7.92 10.92
N ILE A 91 -4.90 7.05 11.65
CA ILE A 91 -5.49 6.28 12.76
C ILE A 91 -6.00 7.23 13.85
N GLY A 92 -5.21 8.24 14.23
CA GLY A 92 -5.65 9.27 15.17
C GLY A 92 -6.90 10.04 14.70
N GLU A 93 -6.92 10.45 13.42
CA GLU A 93 -8.08 11.09 12.80
C GLU A 93 -9.32 10.19 12.82
N LEU A 94 -9.17 8.89 12.50
CA LEU A 94 -10.24 7.91 12.54
C LEU A 94 -10.84 7.83 13.96
N LEU A 95 -9.99 7.68 14.98
CA LEU A 95 -10.44 7.60 16.37
C LEU A 95 -11.23 8.86 16.79
N GLN A 96 -10.80 10.05 16.39
CA GLN A 96 -11.55 11.28 16.65
C GLN A 96 -12.91 11.33 15.92
N ILE A 97 -12.95 10.85 14.68
CA ILE A 97 -14.16 10.77 13.85
C ILE A 97 -15.15 9.77 14.42
N LEU A 98 -14.71 8.66 15.02
CA LEU A 98 -15.60 7.69 15.67
C LEU A 98 -16.41 8.31 16.82
N HIS A 99 -15.90 9.35 17.48
CA HIS A 99 -16.59 10.02 18.58
C HIS A 99 -17.53 11.15 18.14
N THR A 100 -17.22 11.86 17.05
CA THR A 100 -17.85 13.16 16.73
C THR A 100 -18.12 13.39 15.24
N GLY A 101 -17.78 12.43 14.39
CA GLY A 101 -17.75 12.58 12.95
C GLY A 101 -19.06 12.19 12.26
N SER A 102 -19.21 12.65 11.03
CA SER A 102 -20.30 12.19 10.16
C SER A 102 -19.91 10.90 9.43
N PRO A 103 -20.88 10.07 8.99
CA PRO A 103 -20.60 8.86 8.23
C PRO A 103 -19.70 9.11 7.00
N ARG A 104 -19.89 10.23 6.29
CA ARG A 104 -19.03 10.60 5.15
C ARG A 104 -17.57 10.80 5.55
N ARG A 105 -17.30 11.43 6.71
CA ARG A 105 -15.93 11.61 7.21
C ARG A 105 -15.32 10.27 7.63
N LEU A 106 -16.13 9.40 8.23
CA LEU A 106 -15.73 8.03 8.58
C LEU A 106 -15.33 7.24 7.34
N GLY A 107 -16.17 7.23 6.29
CA GLY A 107 -15.85 6.57 5.02
C GLY A 107 -14.52 7.04 4.42
N ARG A 108 -14.29 8.36 4.36
CA ARG A 108 -13.01 8.92 3.88
C ARG A 108 -11.81 8.47 4.72
N ALA A 109 -11.95 8.50 6.04
CA ALA A 109 -10.86 8.10 6.94
C ALA A 109 -10.49 6.63 6.75
N ILE A 110 -11.50 5.76 6.59
CA ILE A 110 -11.30 4.34 6.28
C ILE A 110 -10.58 4.17 4.95
N GLY A 111 -11.03 4.87 3.89
CA GLY A 111 -10.38 4.83 2.58
C GLY A 111 -8.90 5.21 2.61
N ARG A 112 -8.55 6.26 3.35
CA ARG A 112 -7.16 6.71 3.52
C ARG A 112 -6.29 5.67 4.23
N ILE A 113 -6.83 4.98 5.23
CA ILE A 113 -6.11 3.90 5.92
C ILE A 113 -5.93 2.70 4.99
N LEU A 114 -6.97 2.34 4.22
CA LEU A 114 -6.89 1.26 3.24
C LEU A 114 -5.80 1.51 2.21
N HIS A 115 -5.66 2.75 1.72
CA HIS A 115 -4.57 3.12 0.80
C HIS A 115 -3.19 2.69 1.33
N HIS A 116 -2.86 3.07 2.57
CA HIS A 116 -1.56 2.72 3.18
C HIS A 116 -1.38 1.20 3.36
N ILE A 117 -2.44 0.45 3.68
CA ILE A 117 -2.38 -1.02 3.77
C ILE A 117 -2.18 -1.65 2.39
N GLN A 118 -2.84 -1.12 1.37
CA GLN A 118 -2.75 -1.58 -0.01
C GLN A 118 -1.35 -1.34 -0.59
N ASP A 119 -0.72 -0.20 -0.28
CA ASP A 119 0.66 0.07 -0.67
C ASP A 119 1.61 -1.02 -0.15
N MET A 120 1.43 -1.47 1.09
CA MET A 120 2.26 -2.54 1.65
C MET A 120 2.07 -3.91 0.96
N SER A 121 1.04 -4.05 0.14
CA SER A 121 0.80 -5.23 -0.70
C SER A 121 1.49 -5.13 -2.07
N SER A 122 2.29 -4.07 -2.30
CA SER A 122 3.02 -3.83 -3.55
C SER A 122 4.53 -3.86 -3.33
N PRO A 123 5.30 -4.65 -4.10
CA PRO A 123 6.76 -4.74 -4.00
C PRO A 123 7.49 -3.40 -3.97
N ALA A 124 7.10 -2.45 -4.82
CA ALA A 124 7.73 -1.12 -4.92
C ALA A 124 7.65 -0.30 -3.61
N HIS A 125 6.69 -0.58 -2.74
CA HIS A 125 6.53 0.13 -1.47
C HIS A 125 7.24 -0.57 -0.30
N VAL A 126 7.39 -1.90 -0.34
CA VAL A 126 8.06 -2.65 0.73
C VAL A 126 9.56 -2.83 0.49
N VAL A 127 9.99 -2.74 -0.78
CA VAL A 127 11.38 -2.65 -1.20
C VAL A 127 11.57 -1.28 -1.84
N PRO A 128 12.10 -0.29 -1.11
CA PRO A 128 12.17 1.08 -1.58
C PRO A 128 12.96 1.18 -2.88
N VAL A 129 12.26 1.45 -3.98
CA VAL A 129 12.85 1.83 -5.26
C VAL A 129 12.36 3.23 -5.56
N TYR A 130 13.17 4.22 -5.22
CA TYR A 130 12.89 5.59 -5.62
C TYR A 130 13.13 5.72 -7.13
N HIS A 131 12.08 6.05 -7.86
CA HIS A 131 12.15 6.47 -9.24
C HIS A 131 12.00 8.00 -9.30
N ASP A 132 12.77 8.66 -10.17
CA ASP A 132 12.60 10.09 -10.45
C ASP A 132 11.12 10.36 -10.83
N PRO A 133 10.50 11.50 -10.44
CA PRO A 133 9.12 11.82 -10.81
C PRO A 133 8.82 11.76 -12.33
N GLN A 134 9.85 11.85 -13.18
CA GLN A 134 9.74 11.73 -14.64
C GLN A 134 9.86 10.29 -15.16
N LEU A 135 10.35 9.36 -14.34
CA LEU A 135 10.53 7.95 -14.68
C LEU A 135 9.31 7.16 -14.20
N GLN A 136 8.50 6.65 -15.13
CA GLN A 136 7.35 5.82 -14.77
C GLN A 136 7.82 4.47 -14.23
N ASP A 137 7.26 4.05 -13.09
CA ASP A 137 7.50 2.72 -12.56
C ASP A 137 6.81 1.67 -13.44
N SER A 138 7.62 0.91 -14.18
CA SER A 138 7.17 -0.17 -15.05
C SER A 138 6.37 -1.26 -14.32
N PHE A 139 6.61 -1.46 -13.02
CA PHE A 139 5.85 -2.41 -12.22
C PHE A 139 4.44 -1.88 -11.93
N GLU A 140 4.29 -0.58 -11.64
CA GLU A 140 2.97 0.02 -11.48
C GLU A 140 2.17 0.04 -12.78
N GLU A 141 2.83 0.25 -13.92
CA GLU A 141 2.18 0.11 -15.23
C GLU A 141 1.70 -1.32 -15.48
N TYR A 142 2.53 -2.31 -15.15
CA TYR A 142 2.14 -3.72 -15.22
C TYR A 142 0.94 -3.99 -14.31
N SER A 143 0.96 -3.52 -13.06
CA SER A 143 -0.14 -3.66 -12.11
C SER A 143 -1.43 -3.09 -12.68
N CYS A 144 -1.41 -1.86 -13.19
CA CYS A 144 -2.59 -1.20 -13.77
C CYS A 144 -3.22 -1.96 -14.95
N ARG A 145 -2.41 -2.67 -15.76
CA ARG A 145 -2.90 -3.50 -16.86
C ARG A 145 -3.49 -4.84 -16.38
N ASN A 146 -3.02 -5.35 -15.24
CA ASN A 146 -3.34 -6.69 -14.77
C ASN A 146 -4.27 -6.72 -13.53
N ILE A 147 -4.53 -5.60 -12.87
CA ILE A 147 -5.32 -5.59 -11.63
C ILE A 147 -6.75 -6.07 -11.87
N ALA A 148 -7.42 -5.60 -12.92
CA ALA A 148 -8.82 -5.98 -13.19
C ALA A 148 -9.03 -7.50 -13.41
N PRO A 149 -8.25 -8.21 -14.26
CA PRO A 149 -8.38 -9.66 -14.37
C PRO A 149 -7.99 -10.38 -13.07
N THR A 150 -6.97 -9.92 -12.35
CA THR A 150 -6.57 -10.51 -11.06
C THR A 150 -7.68 -10.38 -10.01
N LEU A 151 -8.32 -9.22 -9.89
CA LEU A 151 -9.42 -9.01 -8.94
C LEU A 151 -10.64 -9.89 -9.25
N LYS A 152 -10.85 -10.26 -10.53
CA LYS A 152 -11.91 -11.19 -10.93
C LYS A 152 -11.63 -12.63 -10.53
N SER A 153 -10.36 -13.03 -10.43
CA SER A 153 -9.98 -14.37 -10.00
C SER A 153 -9.90 -14.53 -8.48
N ILE A 154 -9.97 -13.42 -7.73
CA ILE A 154 -10.00 -13.47 -6.26
C ILE A 154 -11.38 -13.94 -5.81
N ASP A 155 -11.39 -15.10 -5.16
CA ASP A 155 -12.54 -15.67 -4.47
C ASP A 155 -12.26 -15.66 -2.96
N ILE A 156 -12.95 -14.78 -2.22
CA ILE A 156 -12.86 -14.68 -0.76
C ILE A 156 -14.15 -15.24 -0.20
N THR A 157 -14.03 -16.25 0.64
CA THR A 157 -15.16 -16.94 1.26
C THR A 157 -15.39 -16.45 2.68
N ARG A 158 -16.56 -16.80 3.24
CA ARG A 158 -16.84 -16.55 4.66
C ARG A 158 -15.81 -17.19 5.59
N LYS A 159 -15.24 -18.34 5.22
CA LYS A 159 -14.21 -19.03 6.00
C LYS A 159 -12.93 -18.19 6.11
N ASP A 160 -12.57 -17.48 5.05
CA ASP A 160 -11.40 -16.59 5.04
C ASP A 160 -11.63 -15.41 5.99
N LEU A 161 -12.84 -14.84 5.99
CA LEU A 161 -13.24 -13.77 6.91
C LEU A 161 -13.26 -14.24 8.36
N ASP A 162 -13.81 -15.42 8.64
CA ASP A 162 -13.85 -16.00 9.98
C ASP A 162 -12.42 -16.28 10.50
N GLY A 163 -11.49 -16.68 9.60
CA GLY A 163 -10.06 -16.81 9.92
C GLY A 163 -9.44 -15.48 10.36
N ILE A 164 -9.74 -14.38 9.64
CA ILE A 164 -9.29 -13.03 10.00
C ILE A 164 -9.85 -12.60 11.36
N HIS A 165 -11.12 -12.92 11.67
CA HIS A 165 -11.71 -12.61 12.98
C HIS A 165 -11.14 -13.45 14.13
N ALA A 166 -10.71 -14.68 13.85
CA ALA A 166 -10.12 -15.58 14.83
C ALA A 166 -8.66 -15.23 15.16
N GLU A 167 -7.93 -14.61 14.22
CA GLU A 167 -6.64 -13.99 14.51
C GLU A 167 -6.85 -12.83 15.50
N LYS A 168 -6.24 -12.93 16.69
CA LYS A 168 -6.36 -11.94 17.78
C LYS A 168 -6.31 -10.52 17.24
N GLN A 169 -7.34 -9.72 17.55
CA GLN A 169 -7.53 -8.30 17.22
C GLN A 169 -6.24 -7.58 16.82
N ALA A 170 -5.84 -7.71 15.56
CA ALA A 170 -4.73 -6.96 15.03
C ALA A 170 -5.18 -5.50 14.99
N ASN A 171 -4.46 -4.62 15.68
CA ASN A 171 -4.71 -3.20 15.49
C ASN A 171 -4.35 -2.80 14.05
N ILE A 172 -4.86 -1.66 13.58
CA ILE A 172 -4.69 -1.21 12.19
C ILE A 172 -3.21 -1.16 11.77
N PHE A 173 -2.33 -0.76 12.68
CA PHE A 173 -0.89 -0.71 12.42
C PHE A 173 -0.30 -2.12 12.22
N GLN A 174 -0.76 -3.11 13.00
CA GLN A 174 -0.37 -4.50 12.82
C GLN A 174 -0.85 -5.05 11.47
N ILE A 175 -2.06 -4.69 11.01
CA ILE A 175 -2.54 -5.09 9.67
C ILE A 175 -1.62 -4.53 8.58
N TYR A 176 -1.25 -3.26 8.69
CA TYR A 176 -0.28 -2.61 7.79
C TYR A 176 1.08 -3.35 7.77
N CYS A 177 1.64 -3.66 8.95
CA CYS A 177 2.89 -4.41 9.05
C CYS A 177 2.76 -5.85 8.51
N ASN A 178 1.63 -6.51 8.75
CA ASN A 178 1.38 -7.86 8.24
C ASN A 178 1.30 -7.87 6.72
N ALA A 179 0.66 -6.88 6.10
CA ALA A 179 0.65 -6.73 4.65
C ALA A 179 2.08 -6.58 4.11
N ALA A 180 2.90 -5.73 4.72
CA ALA A 180 4.28 -5.52 4.30
C ALA A 180 5.13 -6.79 4.40
N ASN A 181 5.04 -7.47 5.55
CA ASN A 181 5.76 -8.71 5.81
C ASN A 181 5.32 -9.85 4.89
N THR A 182 4.03 -9.93 4.57
CA THR A 182 3.51 -10.92 3.62
C THR A 182 4.12 -10.69 2.23
N THR A 183 4.17 -9.44 1.77
CA THR A 183 4.81 -9.10 0.49
C THR A 183 6.30 -9.41 0.51
N LEU A 184 7.02 -9.04 1.58
CA LEU A 184 8.45 -9.34 1.72
C LEU A 184 8.73 -10.85 1.72
N LYS A 185 7.90 -11.63 2.43
CA LYS A 185 7.98 -13.10 2.44
C LYS A 185 7.74 -13.66 1.04
N TYR A 186 6.71 -13.20 0.34
CA TYR A 186 6.43 -13.60 -1.04
C TYR A 186 7.59 -13.27 -2.00
N LEU A 187 8.26 -12.13 -1.81
CA LEU A 187 9.35 -11.72 -2.69
C LEU A 187 10.66 -12.51 -2.47
N PHE A 188 10.93 -12.93 -1.23
CA PHE A 188 12.27 -13.38 -0.85
C PHE A 188 12.35 -14.73 -0.15
N GLU A 189 11.25 -15.25 0.39
CA GLU A 189 11.24 -16.47 1.22
C GLU A 189 10.37 -17.57 0.62
N ASP A 190 9.36 -17.20 -0.16
CA ASP A 190 8.56 -18.15 -0.90
C ASP A 190 9.32 -18.62 -2.16
N HIS A 191 9.88 -19.82 -2.10
CA HIS A 191 10.64 -20.42 -3.20
C HIS A 191 9.77 -20.71 -4.44
N GLU A 192 8.45 -20.82 -4.27
CA GLU A 192 7.49 -21.03 -5.35
C GLU A 192 7.08 -19.70 -6.01
N SER A 193 7.38 -18.56 -5.37
CA SER A 193 7.12 -17.24 -5.92
C SER A 193 8.12 -16.90 -7.03
N ARG A 194 7.72 -17.24 -8.25
CA ARG A 194 8.50 -17.02 -9.47
C ARG A 194 7.65 -16.31 -10.52
N PHE A 195 8.33 -15.65 -11.45
CA PHE A 195 7.70 -15.04 -12.62
C PHE A 195 8.25 -15.63 -13.90
N ILE A 196 7.41 -15.60 -14.93
CA ILE A 196 7.77 -16.07 -16.26
C ILE A 196 8.36 -14.90 -17.05
N LEU A 197 9.60 -15.05 -17.49
CA LEU A 197 10.32 -14.15 -18.36
C LEU A 197 10.40 -14.74 -19.77
N ASN A 198 10.08 -13.96 -20.79
CA ASN A 198 10.42 -14.31 -22.17
C ASN A 198 11.67 -13.53 -22.59
N SER A 199 12.78 -14.23 -22.80
CA SER A 199 14.05 -13.64 -23.25
C SER A 199 14.53 -14.38 -24.50
N GLU A 200 14.63 -13.66 -25.61
CA GLU A 200 15.10 -14.19 -26.90
C GLU A 200 14.31 -15.45 -27.36
N GLY A 201 13.01 -15.49 -27.11
CA GLY A 201 12.15 -16.62 -27.46
C GLY A 201 12.23 -17.81 -26.51
N LYS A 202 13.01 -17.71 -25.43
CA LYS A 202 13.04 -18.70 -24.34
C LYS A 202 12.16 -18.24 -23.19
N VAL A 203 11.29 -19.14 -22.75
CA VAL A 203 10.49 -18.97 -21.54
C VAL A 203 11.33 -19.45 -20.35
N LEU A 204 11.67 -18.53 -19.47
CA LEU A 204 12.45 -18.76 -18.27
C LEU A 204 11.59 -18.48 -17.04
N GLU A 205 11.75 -19.29 -16.02
CA GLU A 205 11.09 -19.09 -14.73
C GLU A 205 12.11 -18.54 -13.73
N MET A 206 11.90 -17.32 -13.25
CA MET A 206 12.87 -16.55 -12.47
C MET A 206 12.29 -16.14 -11.13
N GLY A 207 13.13 -16.03 -10.09
CA GLY A 207 12.71 -15.51 -8.79
C GLY A 207 12.65 -13.98 -8.77
N TRP A 208 11.77 -13.40 -7.97
CA TRP A 208 11.60 -11.95 -7.82
C TRP A 208 12.84 -11.20 -7.34
N SER A 209 13.80 -11.92 -6.75
CA SER A 209 15.12 -11.39 -6.36
C SER A 209 15.95 -10.85 -7.54
N LEU A 210 15.57 -11.14 -8.78
CA LEU A 210 16.16 -10.50 -9.97
C LEU A 210 15.85 -9.00 -10.05
N PHE A 211 14.64 -8.60 -9.63
CA PHE A 211 14.16 -7.21 -9.70
C PHE A 211 14.30 -6.49 -8.37
N TRP A 212 14.06 -7.20 -7.25
CA TRP A 212 14.06 -6.62 -5.92
C TRP A 212 15.25 -7.14 -5.11
N LYS A 213 15.92 -6.25 -4.38
CA LYS A 213 16.99 -6.62 -3.44
C LYS A 213 16.57 -6.25 -2.03
N ARG A 214 16.88 -7.10 -1.04
CA ARG A 214 16.61 -6.74 0.35
C ARG A 214 17.48 -5.56 0.75
N ALA A 215 16.97 -4.74 1.65
CA ALA A 215 17.77 -3.69 2.28
C ALA A 215 19.03 -4.26 2.97
N SER A 216 18.94 -5.45 3.56
CA SER A 216 20.10 -6.15 4.18
C SER A 216 21.19 -6.54 3.18
N ASP A 217 20.85 -6.64 1.90
CA ASP A 217 21.75 -7.10 0.85
C ASP A 217 22.36 -5.91 0.08
N ALA A 218 21.83 -4.70 0.31
CA ALA A 218 22.44 -3.46 -0.13
C ALA A 218 23.65 -3.19 0.77
N ARG A 219 24.84 -3.11 0.18
CA ARG A 219 26.03 -2.60 0.88
C ARG A 219 25.73 -1.19 1.37
N ASP A 220 26.28 -0.78 2.51
CA ASP A 220 26.10 0.50 3.25
C ASP A 220 26.25 1.82 2.43
N ASP A 221 26.34 1.75 1.11
CA ASP A 221 26.66 2.86 0.22
C ASP A 221 25.42 3.58 -0.34
N CYS A 222 24.19 3.15 -0.04
CA CYS A 222 22.98 3.64 -0.72
C CYS A 222 22.56 5.10 -0.41
N TRP A 223 23.30 5.84 0.41
CA TRP A 223 23.13 7.29 0.54
C TRP A 223 24.41 8.10 0.32
N ARG A 224 25.47 7.47 -0.19
CA ARG A 224 26.69 8.17 -0.60
C ARG A 224 26.85 8.09 -2.12
N GLN A 225 26.33 9.11 -2.80
CA GLN A 225 27.06 10.03 -3.70
C GLN A 225 26.24 10.45 -4.93
N PRO A 226 26.51 11.65 -5.51
CA PRO A 226 27.31 12.77 -5.01
C PRO A 226 26.49 13.89 -4.34
#